data_AF-A0AA42VHY2-F1
#
_entry.id   AF-A0AA42VHY2-F1
#
_cell.length_a   1.000
_cell.length_b   1.000
_cell.length_c   1.000
_cell.angle_alpha   90.00
_cell.angle_beta   90.00
_cell.angle_gamma   90.00
#
_symmetry.space_group_name_H-M   'P 1'
#
loop_
_entity.id
_entity.type
_entity.pdbx_description
1 polymer ?
#
loop_
_entity_poly.entity_id
_entity_poly.type
_entity_poly.pdbx_seq_one_letter_code
_entity_poly.pdbx_strand_id
1 'polypeptide(L)'
;MAGTLLPPNATHAERALARAAVTRPLPVDITALWDADRCPATLLPWLAWALSVDEWKAYWPETVKRARVRTAIAIQRRKGTWGSVRDVVAAFGGSILIREWWEMQPQGAPHTFEAVMTIANQGGETATAKFVDDVIGEISRTKPVRSHFTFTQGMQASAGIGALVGAQGTTFRRIQLIGE
;
A
#
# COMPACT_ATOMS: atom_id res chain seq x y z
N MET A 1 -28.17 -30.40 -6.24
CA MET A 1 -27.98 -31.65 -7.01
C MET A 1 -28.59 -31.45 -8.38
N ALA A 2 -27.78 -31.28 -9.42
CA ALA A 2 -28.29 -31.13 -10.79
C ALA A 2 -28.92 -32.46 -11.23
N GLY A 3 -30.13 -32.41 -11.79
CA GLY A 3 -30.78 -33.57 -12.38
C GLY A 3 -29.94 -34.15 -13.52
N THR A 4 -30.09 -35.45 -13.78
CA THR A 4 -29.43 -36.11 -14.90
C THR A 4 -29.80 -35.41 -16.21
N LEU A 5 -28.79 -34.99 -16.98
CA LEU A 5 -28.98 -34.42 -18.32
C LEU A 5 -29.31 -35.48 -19.38
N LEU A 6 -29.19 -36.76 -19.01
CA LEU A 6 -29.49 -37.88 -19.90
C LEU A 6 -31.00 -38.11 -20.00
N PRO A 7 -31.50 -38.52 -21.19
CA PRO A 7 -32.89 -38.90 -21.36
C PRO A 7 -33.24 -40.16 -20.53
N PRO A 8 -34.54 -40.41 -20.26
CA PRO A 8 -34.98 -41.50 -19.40
C PRO A 8 -34.58 -42.91 -19.90
N ASN A 9 -34.35 -43.06 -21.21
CA ASN A 9 -33.97 -44.33 -21.85
C ASN A 9 -32.45 -44.59 -21.85
N ALA A 10 -31.64 -43.74 -21.22
CA ALA A 10 -30.19 -43.92 -21.20
C ALA A 10 -29.78 -45.22 -20.53
N THR A 11 -28.84 -45.93 -21.14
CA THR A 11 -28.27 -47.20 -20.68
C THR A 11 -27.37 -47.02 -19.45
N HIS A 12 -27.03 -48.12 -18.78
CA HIS A 12 -26.14 -48.08 -17.62
C HIS A 12 -24.73 -47.55 -17.96
N ALA A 13 -24.22 -47.89 -19.15
CA ALA A 13 -22.91 -47.43 -19.64
C ALA A 13 -22.90 -45.91 -19.87
N GLU A 14 -23.95 -45.36 -20.49
CA GLU A 14 -24.08 -43.91 -20.72
C GLU A 14 -24.18 -43.14 -19.40
N ARG A 15 -24.94 -43.65 -18.42
CA ARG A 15 -24.99 -43.05 -17.08
C ARG A 15 -23.65 -43.11 -16.35
N ALA A 16 -22.90 -44.21 -16.49
CA ALA A 16 -21.56 -44.33 -15.92
C ALA A 16 -20.58 -43.33 -16.54
N LEU A 17 -20.61 -43.20 -17.88
CA LEU A 17 -19.79 -42.23 -18.61
C LEU A 17 -20.14 -40.78 -18.23
N ALA A 18 -21.43 -40.44 -18.16
CA ALA A 18 -21.87 -39.10 -17.79
C ALA A 18 -21.42 -38.72 -16.37
N ARG A 19 -21.51 -39.65 -15.40
CA ARG A 19 -20.98 -39.42 -14.05
C ARG A 19 -19.49 -39.18 -14.07
N ALA A 20 -18.72 -39.97 -14.82
CA ALA A 20 -17.27 -39.82 -14.94
C ALA A 20 -16.87 -38.50 -15.63
N ALA A 21 -17.63 -38.04 -16.62
CA ALA A 21 -17.38 -36.81 -17.36
C ALA A 21 -17.68 -35.53 -16.55
N VAL A 22 -18.74 -35.53 -15.73
CA VAL A 22 -19.14 -34.38 -14.92
C VAL A 22 -18.18 -34.12 -13.74
N THR A 23 -17.37 -35.11 -13.35
CA THR A 23 -16.47 -35.03 -12.18
C THR A 23 -15.25 -34.12 -12.31
N ARG A 24 -15.06 -33.38 -13.41
CA ARG A 24 -13.96 -32.41 -13.53
C ARG A 24 -14.49 -30.97 -13.42
N PRO A 25 -14.82 -30.47 -12.21
CA PRO A 25 -14.95 -29.04 -12.03
C PRO A 25 -13.59 -28.39 -12.38
N LEU A 26 -13.61 -27.43 -13.29
CA LEU A 26 -12.45 -26.61 -13.55
C LEU A 26 -12.11 -25.86 -12.26
N PRO A 27 -10.87 -25.91 -11.76
CA PRO A 27 -10.48 -25.25 -10.50
C PRO A 27 -10.32 -23.73 -10.66
N VAL A 28 -11.12 -23.11 -11.52
CA VAL A 28 -11.04 -21.69 -11.86
C VAL A 28 -12.25 -20.98 -11.25
N ASP A 29 -12.00 -20.23 -10.18
CA ASP A 29 -12.99 -19.29 -9.64
C ASP A 29 -12.92 -17.98 -10.43
N ILE A 30 -13.74 -17.88 -11.48
CA ILE A 30 -13.81 -16.69 -12.33
C ILE A 30 -14.34 -15.47 -11.54
N THR A 31 -15.15 -15.71 -10.50
CA THR A 31 -15.72 -14.60 -9.70
C THR A 31 -14.65 -13.91 -8.85
N ALA A 32 -13.61 -14.64 -8.44
CA ALA A 32 -12.48 -14.08 -7.72
C ALA A 32 -11.62 -13.13 -8.59
N LEU A 33 -11.69 -13.20 -9.92
CA LEU A 33 -10.87 -12.36 -10.81
C LEU A 33 -11.24 -10.87 -10.77
N TRP A 34 -12.49 -10.55 -10.42
CA TRP A 34 -12.99 -9.17 -10.29
C TRP A 34 -13.04 -8.67 -8.85
N ASP A 35 -12.48 -9.43 -7.90
CA ASP A 35 -12.42 -9.09 -6.49
C ASP A 35 -10.97 -8.75 -6.11
N ALA A 36 -10.75 -7.53 -5.62
CA ALA A 36 -9.41 -7.03 -5.26
C ALA A 36 -8.72 -7.86 -4.16
N ASP A 37 -9.48 -8.56 -3.31
CA ASP A 37 -8.95 -9.36 -2.19
C ASP A 37 -8.79 -10.82 -2.56
N ARG A 38 -9.69 -11.36 -3.39
CA ARG A 38 -9.68 -12.78 -3.78
C ARG A 38 -8.89 -13.04 -5.07
N CYS A 39 -8.63 -12.02 -5.86
CA CYS A 39 -7.87 -12.17 -7.11
C CYS A 39 -6.45 -12.68 -6.83
N PRO A 40 -5.97 -13.71 -7.55
CA PRO A 40 -4.59 -14.17 -7.44
C PRO A 40 -3.60 -13.01 -7.68
N ALA A 41 -2.54 -12.92 -6.86
CA ALA A 41 -1.60 -11.80 -6.91
C ALA A 41 -0.93 -11.63 -8.29
N THR A 42 -0.72 -12.73 -9.02
CA THR A 42 -0.18 -12.73 -10.38
C THR A 42 -1.11 -12.10 -11.42
N LEU A 43 -2.42 -12.09 -11.16
CA LEU A 43 -3.43 -11.53 -12.05
C LEU A 43 -3.88 -10.11 -11.65
N LEU A 44 -3.51 -9.68 -10.44
CA LEU A 44 -3.83 -8.35 -9.92
C LEU A 44 -3.39 -7.18 -10.83
N PRO A 45 -2.25 -7.22 -11.54
CA PRO A 45 -1.88 -6.16 -12.49
C PRO A 45 -2.87 -6.02 -13.65
N TRP A 46 -3.47 -7.12 -14.11
CA TRP A 46 -4.47 -7.11 -15.18
C TRP A 46 -5.79 -6.53 -14.70
N LEU A 47 -6.19 -6.86 -13.47
CA LEU A 47 -7.36 -6.24 -12.84
C LEU A 47 -7.15 -4.73 -12.65
N ALA A 48 -5.96 -4.32 -12.20
CA ALA A 48 -5.60 -2.91 -12.07
C ALA A 48 -5.66 -2.17 -13.41
N TRP A 49 -5.13 -2.78 -14.47
CA TRP A 49 -5.20 -2.25 -15.84
C TRP A 49 -6.66 -2.11 -16.33
N ALA A 50 -7.49 -3.13 -16.12
CA ALA A 50 -8.91 -3.09 -16.48
C ALA A 50 -9.69 -1.98 -15.74
N LEU A 51 -9.25 -1.63 -14.52
CA LEU A 51 -9.77 -0.53 -13.73
C LEU A 51 -9.07 0.81 -13.99
N SER A 52 -8.26 0.93 -15.05
CA SER A 52 -7.55 2.16 -15.43
C SER A 52 -6.69 2.74 -14.29
N VAL A 53 -6.00 1.88 -13.55
CA VAL A 53 -4.97 2.29 -12.60
C VAL A 53 -3.71 2.69 -13.40
N ASP A 54 -3.39 3.97 -13.42
CA ASP A 54 -2.34 4.54 -14.28
C ASP A 54 -0.93 4.03 -13.94
N GLU A 55 -0.60 3.90 -12.64
CA GLU A 55 0.72 3.50 -12.19
C GLU A 55 0.66 2.19 -11.38
N TRP A 56 1.57 1.28 -11.72
CA TRP A 56 1.71 -0.02 -11.08
C TRP A 56 3.17 -0.40 -10.96
N LYS A 57 3.66 -0.62 -9.73
CA LYS A 57 5.05 -1.01 -9.50
C LYS A 57 5.16 -2.42 -8.94
N ALA A 58 6.10 -3.19 -9.49
CA ALA A 58 6.34 -4.57 -9.06
C ALA A 58 6.79 -4.66 -7.59
N TYR A 59 7.56 -3.69 -7.10
CA TYR A 59 8.05 -3.65 -5.71
C TYR A 59 7.03 -3.16 -4.69
N TRP A 60 5.85 -2.68 -5.11
CA TRP A 60 4.85 -2.28 -4.12
C TRP A 60 4.39 -3.49 -3.29
N PRO A 61 4.19 -3.32 -1.97
CA PRO A 61 3.58 -4.32 -1.13
C PRO A 61 2.21 -4.76 -1.70
N GLU A 62 1.88 -6.03 -1.53
CA GLU A 62 0.61 -6.58 -2.01
C GLU A 62 -0.60 -5.85 -1.38
N THR A 63 -0.48 -5.44 -0.11
CA THR A 63 -1.50 -4.64 0.60
C THR A 63 -1.80 -3.33 -0.14
N VAL A 64 -0.77 -2.59 -0.54
CA VAL A 64 -0.90 -1.35 -1.33
C VAL A 64 -1.51 -1.64 -2.68
N LYS A 65 -1.02 -2.67 -3.39
CA LYS A 65 -1.55 -3.08 -4.70
C LYS A 65 -3.05 -3.38 -4.63
N ARG A 66 -3.49 -4.16 -3.65
CA ARG A 66 -4.91 -4.52 -3.46
C ARG A 66 -5.74 -3.31 -3.04
N ALA A 67 -5.24 -2.47 -2.15
CA ALA A 67 -5.90 -1.23 -1.75
C ALA A 67 -6.13 -0.31 -2.97
N ARG A 68 -5.12 -0.14 -3.82
CA ARG A 68 -5.20 0.66 -5.04
C ARG A 68 -6.29 0.17 -5.98
N VAL A 69 -6.36 -1.15 -6.24
CA VAL A 69 -7.42 -1.78 -7.05
C VAL A 69 -8.79 -1.54 -6.42
N ARG A 70 -8.94 -1.76 -5.11
CA ARG A 70 -10.20 -1.59 -4.38
C ARG A 70 -10.75 -0.17 -4.49
N THR A 71 -9.87 0.83 -4.38
CA THR A 71 -10.27 2.25 -4.38
C THR A 71 -10.37 2.87 -5.78
N ALA A 72 -9.93 2.18 -6.83
CA ALA A 72 -9.75 2.74 -8.18
C ALA A 72 -11.02 3.42 -8.71
N ILE A 73 -12.17 2.72 -8.69
CA ILE A 73 -13.45 3.24 -9.19
C ILE A 73 -13.89 4.48 -8.40
N ALA A 74 -13.76 4.42 -7.08
CA ALA A 74 -14.17 5.50 -6.19
C ALA A 74 -13.35 6.77 -6.42
N ILE A 75 -12.02 6.62 -6.57
CA ILE A 75 -11.08 7.71 -6.87
C ILE A 75 -11.40 8.32 -8.23
N GLN A 76 -11.55 7.51 -9.28
CA GLN A 76 -11.79 7.99 -10.63
C GLN A 76 -13.09 8.79 -10.76
N ARG A 77 -14.17 8.35 -10.08
CA ARG A 77 -15.45 9.07 -10.08
C ARG A 77 -15.38 10.48 -9.51
N ARG A 78 -14.43 10.75 -8.59
CA ARG A 78 -14.24 12.05 -7.93
C ARG A 78 -12.86 12.63 -8.18
N LYS A 79 -12.19 12.22 -9.27
CA LYS A 79 -10.85 12.70 -9.63
C LYS A 79 -10.86 14.22 -9.75
N GLY A 80 -9.83 14.88 -9.26
CA GLY A 80 -9.76 16.34 -9.17
C GLY A 80 -10.37 16.92 -7.90
N THR A 81 -10.79 16.10 -6.93
CA THR A 81 -11.27 16.58 -5.62
C THR A 81 -10.26 16.28 -4.49
N TRP A 82 -10.34 17.03 -3.40
CA TRP A 82 -9.54 16.73 -2.21
C TRP A 82 -9.81 15.35 -1.61
N GLY A 83 -11.05 14.87 -1.74
CA GLY A 83 -11.40 13.49 -1.39
C GLY A 83 -10.53 12.49 -2.15
N SER A 84 -10.48 12.60 -3.49
CA SER A 84 -9.67 11.68 -4.32
C SER A 84 -8.18 11.68 -3.95
N VAL A 85 -7.61 12.85 -3.62
CA VAL A 85 -6.21 12.96 -3.19
C VAL A 85 -5.99 12.25 -1.85
N ARG A 86 -6.92 12.40 -0.89
CA ARG A 86 -6.86 11.70 0.40
C ARG A 86 -6.97 10.19 0.23
N ASP A 87 -7.88 9.72 -0.62
CA ASP A 87 -8.06 8.29 -0.89
C ASP A 87 -6.84 7.66 -1.56
N VAL A 88 -6.22 8.37 -2.48
CA VAL A 88 -4.95 7.96 -3.11
C VAL A 88 -3.89 7.73 -2.03
N VAL A 89 -3.67 8.71 -1.17
CA VAL A 89 -2.64 8.62 -0.11
C VAL A 89 -2.97 7.52 0.89
N ALA A 90 -4.24 7.35 1.24
CA ALA A 90 -4.71 6.27 2.10
C ALA A 90 -4.45 4.88 1.51
N ALA A 91 -4.57 4.71 0.18
CA ALA A 91 -4.26 3.45 -0.50
C ALA A 91 -2.76 3.08 -0.43
N PHE A 92 -1.88 4.07 -0.26
CA PHE A 92 -0.46 3.86 0.01
C PHE A 92 -0.13 3.67 1.51
N GLY A 93 -1.15 3.64 2.39
CA GLY A 93 -0.97 3.50 3.84
C GLY A 93 -0.54 4.80 4.53
N GLY A 94 -0.68 5.95 3.86
CA GLY A 94 -0.38 7.26 4.43
C GLY A 94 -1.62 8.04 4.84
N SER A 95 -1.38 9.16 5.51
CA SER A 95 -2.36 10.21 5.77
C SER A 95 -1.84 11.53 5.23
N ILE A 96 -2.72 12.35 4.65
CA ILE A 96 -2.39 13.66 4.12
C ILE A 96 -3.26 14.73 4.77
N LEU A 97 -2.60 15.81 5.21
CA LEU A 97 -3.23 17.07 5.58
C LEU A 97 -3.02 18.05 4.44
N ILE A 98 -4.11 18.69 4.00
CA ILE A 98 -4.11 19.62 2.88
C ILE A 98 -4.50 20.98 3.44
N ARG A 99 -3.69 21.99 3.17
CA ARG A 99 -3.96 23.39 3.50
C ARG A 99 -3.97 24.21 2.22
N GLU A 100 -5.10 24.82 1.92
CA GLU A 100 -5.26 25.62 0.70
C GLU A 100 -4.65 27.01 0.85
N TRP A 101 -4.32 27.66 -0.28
CA TRP A 101 -3.67 28.97 -0.24
C TRP A 101 -4.42 30.03 0.57
N TRP A 102 -5.75 30.01 0.57
CA TRP A 102 -6.60 30.91 1.36
C TRP A 102 -6.67 30.58 2.85
N GLU A 103 -6.23 29.39 3.26
CA GLU A 103 -6.17 28.97 4.67
C GLU A 103 -4.80 29.28 5.29
N MET A 104 -3.84 29.77 4.49
CA MET A 104 -2.49 30.11 4.94
C MET A 104 -2.44 31.54 5.48
N GLN A 105 -1.57 31.76 6.47
CA GLN A 105 -1.27 33.09 7.02
C GLN A 105 0.26 33.33 6.93
N PRO A 106 0.75 34.23 6.04
CA PRO A 106 0.01 34.98 5.02
C PRO A 106 -0.58 34.09 3.91
N GLN A 107 -1.57 34.62 3.19
CA GLN A 107 -2.25 33.92 2.09
C GLN A 107 -1.23 33.58 0.99
N GLY A 108 -1.24 32.32 0.51
CA GLY A 108 -0.32 31.87 -0.53
C GLY A 108 -0.71 32.33 -1.94
N ALA A 109 0.02 31.84 -2.94
CA ALA A 109 -0.31 32.13 -4.33
C ALA A 109 -1.63 31.45 -4.75
N PRO A 110 -2.51 32.09 -5.54
CA PRO A 110 -3.74 31.48 -6.01
C PRO A 110 -3.51 30.13 -6.69
N HIS A 111 -4.42 29.19 -6.44
CA HIS A 111 -4.36 27.80 -6.95
C HIS A 111 -3.15 27.00 -6.43
N THR A 112 -2.62 27.34 -5.26
CA THR A 112 -1.61 26.52 -4.59
C THR A 112 -2.14 25.90 -3.31
N PHE A 113 -1.60 24.74 -2.93
CA PHE A 113 -1.90 24.08 -1.66
C PHE A 113 -0.66 23.42 -1.07
N GLU A 114 -0.63 23.34 0.23
CA GLU A 114 0.39 22.60 0.98
C GLU A 114 -0.16 21.21 1.31
N ALA A 115 0.59 20.17 0.94
CA ALA A 115 0.28 18.78 1.20
C ALA A 115 1.29 18.23 2.21
N VAL A 116 0.89 18.13 3.47
CA VAL A 116 1.70 17.53 4.53
C VAL A 116 1.33 16.06 4.66
N MET A 117 2.26 15.17 4.33
CA MET A 117 2.04 13.74 4.34
C MET A 117 2.81 13.05 5.46
N THR A 118 2.17 12.04 6.04
CA THR A 118 2.82 11.06 6.92
C THR A 118 2.53 9.69 6.36
N ILE A 119 3.57 8.94 6.00
CA ILE A 119 3.44 7.56 5.53
C ILE A 119 3.71 6.67 6.73
N ALA A 120 2.74 5.85 7.13
CA ALA A 120 3.04 4.81 8.10
C ALA A 120 3.92 3.76 7.41
N ASN A 121 5.10 3.45 7.97
CA ASN A 121 5.92 2.33 7.51
C ASN A 121 5.16 1.02 7.78
N GLN A 122 4.26 0.64 6.87
CA GLN A 122 3.62 -0.67 6.93
C GLN A 122 4.61 -1.71 6.44
N GLY A 123 5.30 -2.38 7.38
CA GLY A 123 6.13 -3.55 7.09
C GLY A 123 7.64 -3.39 7.27
N GLY A 124 8.12 -2.33 7.93
CA GLY A 124 9.54 -2.19 8.29
C GLY A 124 10.49 -1.83 7.13
N GLU A 125 9.99 -1.74 5.90
CA GLU A 125 10.69 -1.06 4.81
C GLU A 125 10.42 0.43 4.94
N THR A 126 11.46 1.19 5.30
CA THR A 126 11.45 2.65 5.30
C THR A 126 10.88 3.16 3.98
N ALA A 127 9.92 4.10 4.04
CA ALA A 127 9.43 4.83 2.87
C ALA A 127 10.62 5.29 2.02
N THR A 128 10.91 4.52 0.97
CA THR A 128 12.08 4.75 0.12
C THR A 128 11.78 6.01 -0.69
N ALA A 129 12.79 6.81 -1.02
CA ALA A 129 12.61 8.02 -1.84
C ALA A 129 11.75 7.73 -3.09
N LYS A 130 12.00 6.57 -3.73
CA LYS A 130 11.22 6.06 -4.85
C LYS A 130 9.72 5.88 -4.56
N PHE A 131 9.37 5.39 -3.37
CA PHE A 131 7.97 5.21 -2.97
C PHE A 131 7.29 6.56 -2.75
N VAL A 132 8.01 7.53 -2.18
CA VAL A 132 7.51 8.90 -2.03
C VAL A 132 7.28 9.53 -3.41
N ASP A 133 8.22 9.36 -4.36
CA ASP A 133 8.09 9.84 -5.73
C ASP A 133 6.86 9.24 -6.45
N ASP A 134 6.58 7.95 -6.23
CA ASP A 134 5.38 7.31 -6.78
C ASP A 134 4.10 7.96 -6.25
N VAL A 135 4.05 8.26 -4.94
CA VAL A 135 2.90 8.92 -4.32
C VAL A 135 2.74 10.35 -4.85
N ILE A 136 3.83 11.10 -4.99
CA ILE A 136 3.84 12.45 -5.58
C ILE A 136 3.32 12.40 -7.02
N GLY A 137 3.77 11.42 -7.81
CA GLY A 137 3.30 11.20 -9.18
C GLY A 137 1.79 10.94 -9.23
N GLU A 138 1.29 10.14 -8.30
CA GLU A 138 -0.13 9.79 -8.24
C GLU A 138 -1.01 10.95 -7.77
N ILE A 139 -0.56 11.72 -6.78
CA ILE A 139 -1.22 12.98 -6.38
C ILE A 139 -1.26 13.94 -7.57
N SER A 140 -0.16 14.06 -8.32
CA SER A 140 -0.07 14.95 -9.48
C SER A 140 -1.07 14.59 -10.58
N ARG A 141 -1.35 13.30 -10.79
CA ARG A 141 -2.36 12.82 -11.75
C ARG A 141 -3.79 12.96 -11.23
N THR A 142 -3.99 12.95 -9.92
CA THR A 142 -5.32 12.94 -9.30
C THR A 142 -5.83 14.33 -8.93
N LYS A 143 -4.94 15.26 -8.59
CA LYS A 143 -5.28 16.65 -8.23
C LYS A 143 -5.97 17.37 -9.40
N PRO A 144 -6.76 18.43 -9.12
CA PRO A 144 -7.23 19.31 -10.19
C PRO A 144 -6.05 19.89 -10.97
N VAL A 145 -6.12 19.85 -12.30
CA VAL A 145 -5.00 20.21 -13.21
C VAL A 145 -4.43 21.59 -12.89
N ARG A 146 -5.30 22.58 -12.66
CA ARG A 146 -4.94 23.97 -12.36
C ARG A 146 -4.22 24.19 -11.01
N SER A 147 -4.25 23.22 -10.11
CA SER A 147 -3.79 23.41 -8.73
C SER A 147 -2.36 22.90 -8.57
N HIS A 148 -1.47 23.68 -7.98
CA HIS A 148 -0.07 23.31 -7.74
C HIS A 148 0.16 23.03 -6.25
N PHE A 149 1.12 22.17 -5.93
CA PHE A 149 1.36 21.81 -4.53
C PHE A 149 2.80 21.86 -4.13
N THR A 150 2.99 22.19 -2.86
CA THR A 150 4.23 21.94 -2.13
C THR A 150 4.02 20.71 -1.28
N PHE A 151 4.93 19.75 -1.39
CA PHE A 151 4.86 18.49 -0.69
C PHE A 151 5.84 18.48 0.47
N THR A 152 5.33 18.21 1.68
CA THR A 152 6.12 18.16 2.91
C THR A 152 5.95 16.77 3.54
N GLN A 153 7.02 15.99 3.59
CA GLN A 153 7.04 14.68 4.24
C GLN A 153 7.54 14.81 5.68
N GLY A 154 6.72 14.44 6.66
CA GLY A 154 7.19 14.28 8.04
C GLY A 154 8.08 13.04 8.17
N MET A 155 9.28 13.21 8.71
CA MET A 155 10.16 12.10 9.11
C MET A 155 10.17 11.99 10.63
N GLN A 156 9.82 10.83 11.18
CA GLN A 156 9.99 10.52 12.60
C GLN A 156 11.17 9.56 12.75
N ALA A 157 12.18 9.98 13.51
CA ALA A 157 13.32 9.14 13.89
C ALA A 157 13.33 9.01 15.42
N SER A 158 13.28 7.79 15.92
CA SER A 158 13.46 7.49 17.34
C SER A 158 14.91 7.05 17.57
N ALA A 159 15.66 7.78 18.42
CA ALA A 159 16.98 7.38 18.86
C ALA A 159 16.95 7.05 20.37
N GLY A 160 17.56 5.93 20.76
CA GLY A 160 17.78 5.59 22.16
C GLY A 160 19.08 6.24 22.66
N ILE A 161 19.03 6.93 23.80
CA ILE A 161 20.23 7.44 24.46
C ILE A 161 20.75 6.35 25.41
N GLY A 162 21.97 5.86 25.17
CA GLY A 162 22.67 4.93 26.06
C GLY A 162 23.77 5.64 26.84
N ALA A 163 23.83 5.45 28.15
CA ALA A 163 24.95 5.93 28.98
C ALA A 163 25.98 4.81 29.17
N LEU A 164 27.24 5.07 28.78
CA LEU A 164 28.38 4.20 29.08
C LEU A 164 29.14 4.78 30.29
N VAL A 165 29.15 4.04 31.40
CA VAL A 165 29.93 4.38 32.60
C VAL A 165 31.14 3.47 32.66
N GLY A 166 32.34 4.06 32.65
CA GLY A 166 33.60 3.35 32.87
C GLY A 166 34.24 3.77 34.20
N ALA A 167 34.65 2.81 35.01
CA ALA A 167 35.45 3.05 36.22
C ALA A 167 36.83 2.41 36.04
N GLN A 168 37.89 3.15 36.37
CA GLN A 168 39.25 2.59 36.50
C GLN A 168 39.64 2.59 37.98
N GLY A 169 40.09 1.43 38.47
CA GLY A 169 40.66 1.30 39.81
C GLY A 169 42.17 1.51 39.78
N THR A 170 42.67 2.45 40.58
CA THR A 170 44.11 2.60 40.83
C THR A 170 44.43 2.06 42.22
N THR A 171 45.25 1.01 42.29
CA THR A 171 45.76 0.44 43.54
C THR A 171 47.12 1.03 43.88
N PHE A 172 47.22 1.70 45.03
CA PHE A 172 48.48 2.17 45.58
C PHE A 172 48.93 1.25 46.73
N ARG A 173 50.17 0.76 46.66
CA ARG A 173 50.80 0.01 47.74
C ARG A 173 51.95 0.84 48.31
N ARG A 174 51.84 1.22 49.59
CA ARG A 174 52.90 1.96 50.30
C ARG A 174 54.02 0.98 50.65
N ILE A 175 55.21 1.24 50.14
CA ILE A 175 56.43 0.50 50.49
C ILE A 175 57.01 1.19 51.73
N GLN A 176 57.12 0.46 52.85
CA GLN A 176 57.89 0.95 53.99
C GLN A 176 59.33 0.48 53.83
N LEU A 177 60.23 1.45 53.67
CA LEU A 177 61.67 1.22 53.78
C LEU A 177 62.03 1.30 55.27
N ILE A 178 62.45 0.18 55.83
CA ILE A 178 63.06 0.08 57.16
C ILE A 178 64.50 0.57 57.01
N GLY A 179 64.85 1.60 57.76
CA GLY A 179 66.19 2.18 57.76
C GLY A 179 67.16 1.42 58.67
N GLU A 180 68.44 1.50 58.30
CA GLU A 180 69.59 1.56 59.20
C GLU A 180 70.46 2.73 58.77
#